data_AF-A0A5B2UAM5-F1
#
_entry.id   AF-A0A5B2UAM5-F1
#
_cell.length_a   1.000
_cell.length_b   1.000
_cell.length_c   1.000
_cell.angle_alpha   90.00
_cell.angle_beta   90.00
_cell.angle_gamma   90.00
#
_symmetry.space_group_name_H-M   'P 1'
#
loop_
_entity.id
_entity.type
_entity.pdbx_description
1 polymer ?
#
loop_
_entity_poly.entity_id
_entity_poly.type
_entity_poly.pdbx_seq_one_letter_code
_entity_poly.pdbx_strand_id
1 'polypeptide(L)'
;MLTSKVAKRYAQGLLDFTNESGQTATVFSEMKDVVKVMSESKDLNKFFFTPYIDSKKKIEVATEIFKGLSVSSQNLIRLVIKHGRENQLKNIAQEFINKVEDLSGVQRVTLTTATPLSKENLDQILRSTTLVNADSNFDLKVNVKPEILGGYVLRVGDQQVDASVKTKLNQVKKDFQLN
;
A
#
# COMPACT_ATOMS: atom_id res chain seq x y z
N MET A 1 8.99 -5.22 4.00
CA MET A 1 9.25 -3.77 3.90
C MET A 1 9.24 -3.20 5.31
N LEU A 2 10.34 -2.61 5.75
CA LEU A 2 10.42 -1.98 7.08
C LEU A 2 9.61 -0.67 7.05
N THR A 3 8.33 -0.75 7.40
CA THR A 3 7.52 0.45 7.64
C THR A 3 8.01 1.11 8.92
N SER A 4 8.63 2.29 8.81
CA SER A 4 9.14 2.98 9.98
C SER A 4 7.96 3.44 10.84
N LYS A 5 8.04 3.22 12.17
CA LYS A 5 7.05 3.70 13.15
C LYS A 5 6.78 5.21 13.00
N VAL A 6 7.77 5.94 12.51
CA VAL A 6 7.71 7.36 12.19
C VAL A 6 6.76 7.61 11.02
N ALA A 7 6.88 6.84 9.93
CA ALA A 7 6.02 6.98 8.75
C ALA A 7 4.54 6.79 9.10
N LYS A 8 4.23 5.77 9.91
CA LYS A 8 2.86 5.50 10.39
C LYS A 8 2.26 6.66 11.18
N ARG A 9 3.05 7.34 12.03
CA ARG A 9 2.58 8.47 12.84
C ARG A 9 2.26 9.70 12.00
N TYR A 10 3.13 10.04 11.04
CA TYR A 10 2.86 11.17 10.13
C TYR A 10 1.69 10.87 9.20
N ALA A 11 1.62 9.66 8.66
CA ALA A 11 0.51 9.25 7.81
C ALA A 11 -0.82 9.32 8.57
N GLN A 12 -0.86 8.92 9.84
CA GLN A 12 -2.05 9.06 10.68
C GLN A 12 -2.43 10.53 10.89
N GLY A 13 -1.47 11.38 11.29
CA GLY A 13 -1.77 12.80 11.51
C GLY A 13 -2.22 13.54 10.25
N LEU A 14 -1.66 13.19 9.09
CA LEU A 14 -2.14 13.73 7.80
C LEU A 14 -3.56 13.24 7.51
N LEU A 15 -3.84 11.96 7.75
CA LEU A 15 -5.15 11.38 7.53
C LEU A 15 -6.22 12.08 8.36
N ASP A 16 -5.98 12.23 9.65
CA ASP A 16 -6.89 12.91 10.58
C ASP A 16 -7.18 14.34 10.08
N PHE A 17 -6.14 15.10 9.70
CA PHE A 17 -6.26 16.45 9.15
C PHE A 17 -7.04 16.50 7.83
N THR A 18 -6.75 15.59 6.90
CA THR A 18 -7.43 15.57 5.59
C THR A 18 -8.88 15.12 5.70
N ASN A 19 -9.20 14.27 6.67
CA ASN A 19 -10.54 13.79 6.94
C ASN A 19 -11.40 14.92 7.54
N GLU A 20 -10.86 15.69 8.48
CA GLU A 20 -11.51 16.90 9.00
C GLU A 20 -11.71 17.97 7.92
N SER A 21 -10.73 18.12 7.02
CA SER A 21 -10.74 19.15 5.97
C SER A 21 -11.51 18.73 4.70
N GLY A 22 -11.94 17.47 4.60
CA GLY A 22 -12.59 16.92 3.40
C GLY A 22 -11.70 16.85 2.14
N GLN A 23 -10.38 16.95 2.29
CA GLN A 23 -9.42 17.00 1.18
C GLN A 23 -8.74 15.65 0.89
N THR A 24 -9.21 14.56 1.52
CA THR A 24 -8.60 13.24 1.46
C THR A 24 -8.37 12.74 0.04
N ALA A 25 -9.34 12.90 -0.87
CA ALA A 25 -9.23 12.44 -2.26
C ALA A 25 -8.15 13.20 -3.05
N THR A 26 -8.08 14.52 -2.88
CA THR A 26 -7.08 15.38 -3.53
C THR A 26 -5.69 15.03 -3.04
N VAL A 27 -5.50 14.99 -1.71
CA VAL A 27 -4.21 14.66 -1.09
C VAL A 27 -3.79 13.23 -1.44
N PHE A 28 -4.73 12.30 -1.60
CA PHE A 28 -4.45 10.94 -2.03
C PHE A 28 -3.83 10.87 -3.44
N SER A 29 -4.41 11.57 -4.40
CA SER A 29 -3.83 11.65 -5.76
C SER A 29 -2.44 12.28 -5.72
N GLU A 30 -2.30 13.39 -5.00
CA GLU A 30 -1.05 14.11 -4.83
C GLU A 30 0.05 13.25 -4.19
N MET A 31 -0.28 12.46 -3.16
CA MET A 31 0.68 11.56 -2.52
C MET A 31 1.10 10.42 -3.47
N LYS A 32 0.22 9.95 -4.38
CA LYS A 32 0.61 9.00 -5.44
C LYS A 32 1.62 9.62 -6.39
N ASP A 33 1.42 10.87 -6.79
CA ASP A 33 2.36 11.61 -7.63
C ASP A 33 3.71 11.82 -6.92
N VAL A 34 3.69 12.16 -5.63
CA VAL A 34 4.93 12.27 -4.82
C VAL A 34 5.70 10.96 -4.81
N VAL A 35 5.04 9.82 -4.56
CA VAL A 35 5.68 8.50 -4.58
C VAL A 35 6.27 8.18 -5.96
N LYS A 36 5.57 8.54 -7.03
CA LYS A 36 6.03 8.34 -8.41
C LYS A 36 7.27 9.18 -8.72
N VAL A 37 7.23 10.48 -8.47
CA VAL A 37 8.36 11.41 -8.68
C VAL A 37 9.59 10.97 -7.87
N MET A 38 9.40 10.59 -6.61
CA MET A 38 10.49 10.09 -5.77
C MET A 38 11.03 8.72 -6.20
N SER A 39 10.27 7.94 -6.96
CA SER A 39 10.71 6.64 -7.48
C SER A 39 11.42 6.76 -8.83
N GLU A 40 10.99 7.70 -9.67
CA GLU A 40 11.60 7.97 -10.98
C GLU A 40 12.92 8.74 -10.84
N SER A 41 13.00 9.68 -9.89
CA SER A 41 14.17 10.56 -9.73
C SER A 41 15.14 10.05 -8.66
N LYS A 42 16.15 9.28 -9.08
CA LYS A 42 17.24 8.83 -8.18
C LYS A 42 18.05 9.99 -7.62
N ASP A 43 18.22 11.06 -8.38
CA ASP A 43 18.99 12.24 -7.97
C ASP A 43 18.27 13.05 -6.89
N LEU A 44 16.93 13.17 -6.97
CA LEU A 44 16.13 13.76 -5.90
C LEU A 44 16.26 12.98 -4.60
N ASN A 45 16.21 11.64 -4.67
CA ASN A 45 16.48 10.83 -3.49
C ASN A 45 17.86 11.13 -2.92
N LYS A 46 18.93 11.07 -3.73
CA LYS A 46 20.30 11.36 -3.26
C LYS A 46 20.41 12.74 -2.61
N PHE A 47 19.75 13.76 -3.18
CA PHE A 47 19.70 15.10 -2.62
C PHE A 47 19.07 15.12 -1.22
N PHE A 48 17.92 14.46 -1.03
CA PHE A 48 17.29 14.35 0.27
C PHE A 48 18.12 13.52 1.26
N PHE A 49 18.79 12.46 0.81
CA PHE A 49 19.70 11.63 1.61
C PHE A 49 20.97 12.36 2.06
N THR A 50 21.33 13.48 1.45
CA THR A 50 22.56 14.20 1.78
C THR A 50 22.38 15.06 3.03
N PRO A 51 23.07 14.76 4.15
CA PRO A 51 22.84 15.43 5.44
C PRO A 51 23.47 16.83 5.52
N TYR A 52 24.42 17.16 4.63
CA TYR A 52 25.16 18.42 4.64
C TYR A 52 24.41 19.61 4.01
N ILE A 53 23.22 19.38 3.45
CA ILE A 53 22.41 20.42 2.81
C ILE A 53 21.43 20.99 3.83
N ASP A 54 21.44 22.31 3.99
CA ASP A 54 20.53 23.04 4.88
C ASP A 54 19.06 22.71 4.56
N SER A 55 18.28 22.42 5.61
CA SER A 55 16.84 22.16 5.52
C SER A 55 16.09 23.27 4.78
N LYS A 56 16.53 24.54 4.87
CA LYS A 56 15.92 25.66 4.13
C LYS A 56 16.02 25.47 2.61
N LYS A 57 17.21 25.14 2.10
CA LYS A 57 17.42 24.87 0.67
C LYS A 57 16.64 23.64 0.21
N LYS A 58 16.56 22.59 1.05
CA LYS A 58 15.73 21.41 0.76
C LYS A 58 14.24 21.76 0.67
N ILE A 59 13.75 22.63 1.53
CA ILE A 59 12.35 23.10 1.50
C ILE A 59 12.08 23.92 0.24
N GLU A 60 12.99 24.81 -0.17
CA GLU A 60 12.83 25.58 -1.41
C GLU A 60 12.74 24.67 -2.63
N VAL A 61 13.68 23.72 -2.77
CA VAL A 61 13.69 22.74 -3.86
C VAL A 61 12.43 21.87 -3.84
N ALA A 62 12.02 21.37 -2.67
CA ALA A 62 10.79 20.60 -2.56
C ALA A 62 9.55 21.44 -2.91
N THR A 63 9.53 22.71 -2.52
CA THR A 63 8.41 23.61 -2.87
C THR A 63 8.37 23.83 -4.38
N GLU A 64 9.51 24.02 -5.05
CA GLU A 64 9.61 24.14 -6.51
C GLU A 64 9.11 22.90 -7.25
N ILE A 65 9.53 21.70 -6.81
CA ILE A 65 9.14 20.43 -7.42
C ILE A 65 7.64 20.17 -7.24
N PHE A 66 7.11 20.52 -6.08
CA PHE A 66 5.74 20.20 -5.66
C PHE A 66 4.80 21.42 -5.66
N LYS A 67 5.08 22.45 -6.48
CA LYS A 67 4.25 23.66 -6.59
C LYS A 67 2.78 23.39 -6.91
N GLY A 68 2.52 22.31 -7.65
CA GLY A 68 1.16 21.93 -8.06
C GLY A 68 0.34 21.22 -6.98
N LEU A 69 0.93 20.89 -5.83
CA LEU A 69 0.21 20.20 -4.76
C LEU A 69 -0.56 21.19 -3.87
N SER A 70 -1.60 20.69 -3.20
CA SER A 70 -2.36 21.41 -2.19
C SER A 70 -1.49 21.93 -1.04
N VAL A 71 -1.97 22.99 -0.38
CA VAL A 71 -1.32 23.58 0.80
C VAL A 71 -1.10 22.52 1.89
N SER A 72 -2.04 21.60 2.04
CA SER A 72 -1.98 20.47 2.98
C SER A 72 -0.79 19.55 2.69
N SER A 73 -0.62 19.13 1.44
CA SER A 73 0.50 18.30 0.99
C SER A 73 1.84 19.02 1.11
N GLN A 74 1.90 20.31 0.73
CA GLN A 74 3.12 21.11 0.86
C GLN A 74 3.52 21.30 2.33
N ASN A 75 2.56 21.52 3.23
CA ASN A 75 2.80 21.65 4.66
C ASN A 75 3.37 20.36 5.26
N LEU A 76 2.86 19.19 4.84
CA LEU A 76 3.43 17.90 5.23
C LEU A 76 4.89 17.78 4.80
N ILE A 77 5.18 18.04 3.52
CA ILE A 77 6.54 17.93 2.98
C ILE A 77 7.49 18.87 3.74
N ARG A 78 7.07 20.12 4.00
CA ARG A 78 7.83 21.09 4.80
C ARG A 78 8.08 20.59 6.21
N LEU A 79 7.06 20.03 6.87
CA LEU A 79 7.17 19.50 8.23
C LEU A 79 8.17 18.33 8.28
N VAL A 80 8.09 17.41 7.32
CA VAL A 80 8.97 16.25 7.23
C VAL A 80 10.43 16.68 7.02
N ILE A 81 10.68 17.64 6.13
CA ILE A 81 12.04 18.17 5.89
C ILE A 81 12.56 18.96 7.09
N LYS A 82 11.70 19.76 7.75
CA LYS A 82 12.08 20.53 8.95
C LYS A 82 12.52 19.62 10.10
N HIS A 83 11.94 18.43 10.20
CA HIS A 83 12.31 17.42 11.19
C HIS A 83 13.48 16.52 10.78
N GLY A 84 14.13 16.76 9.64
CA GLY A 84 15.24 15.94 9.15
C GLY A 84 14.81 14.52 8.75
N ARG A 85 13.54 14.35 8.35
CA ARG A 85 12.91 13.05 8.03
C ARG A 85 12.62 12.89 6.55
N GLU A 86 13.26 13.67 5.69
CA GLU A 86 13.09 13.65 4.24
C GLU A 86 13.33 12.26 3.62
N ASN A 87 14.22 11.46 4.19
CA ASN A 87 14.48 10.07 3.76
C ASN A 87 13.25 9.16 3.94
N GLN A 88 12.32 9.55 4.81
CA GLN A 88 11.09 8.83 5.06
C GLN A 88 9.90 9.40 4.27
N LEU A 89 10.08 10.47 3.47
CA LEU A 89 8.97 11.12 2.76
C LEU A 89 8.23 10.13 1.85
N LYS A 90 8.97 9.33 1.07
CA LYS A 90 8.39 8.25 0.25
C LYS A 90 7.60 7.24 1.08
N ASN A 91 8.12 6.84 2.24
CA ASN A 91 7.46 5.89 3.13
C ASN A 91 6.21 6.49 3.76
N ILE A 92 6.23 7.77 4.13
CA ILE A 92 5.08 8.50 4.69
C ILE A 92 3.96 8.59 3.66
N ALA A 93 4.28 8.99 2.43
CA ALA A 93 3.31 9.08 1.34
C ALA A 93 2.68 7.71 1.03
N GLN A 94 3.49 6.64 0.99
CA GLN A 94 2.98 5.29 0.79
C GLN A 94 2.07 4.81 1.94
N GLU A 95 2.44 5.07 3.19
CA GLU A 95 1.62 4.71 4.35
C GLU A 95 0.30 5.51 4.40
N PHE A 96 0.31 6.76 3.96
CA PHE A 96 -0.92 7.55 3.84
C PHE A 96 -1.85 6.95 2.78
N ILE A 97 -1.33 6.62 1.60
CA ILE A 97 -2.10 5.93 0.54
C ILE A 97 -2.73 4.65 1.09
N ASN A 98 -1.94 3.84 1.81
CA ASN A 98 -2.43 2.61 2.43
C ASN A 98 -3.59 2.89 3.39
N LYS A 99 -3.46 3.90 4.26
CA LYS A 99 -4.49 4.26 5.24
C LYS A 99 -5.77 4.83 4.62
N VAL A 100 -5.64 5.63 3.56
CA VAL A 100 -6.79 6.17 2.83
C VAL A 100 -7.54 5.04 2.12
N GLU A 101 -6.81 4.09 1.53
CA GLU A 101 -7.42 2.89 0.90
C GLU A 101 -8.11 2.01 1.95
N ASP A 102 -7.48 1.81 3.12
CA ASP A 102 -8.08 1.08 4.24
C ASP A 102 -9.37 1.77 4.77
N LEU A 103 -9.36 3.10 4.91
CA LEU A 103 -10.55 3.88 5.31
C LEU A 103 -11.66 3.91 4.25
N SER A 104 -11.29 3.91 2.97
CA SER A 104 -12.23 3.87 1.86
C SER A 104 -12.93 2.51 1.74
N GLY A 105 -12.65 1.58 2.66
CA GLY A 105 -13.25 0.25 2.69
C GLY A 105 -12.77 -0.64 1.54
N VAL A 106 -11.66 -0.29 0.90
CA VAL A 106 -11.08 -1.08 -0.18
C VAL A 106 -10.37 -2.28 0.42
N GLN A 107 -11.12 -3.33 0.74
CA GLN A 107 -10.53 -4.56 1.28
C GLN A 107 -9.62 -5.12 0.18
N ARG A 108 -8.30 -5.10 0.41
CA ARG A 108 -7.33 -5.64 -0.54
C ARG A 108 -7.46 -7.15 -0.56
N VAL A 109 -7.99 -7.66 -1.67
CA VAL A 109 -8.18 -9.09 -1.91
C VAL A 109 -7.06 -9.55 -2.83
N THR A 110 -6.08 -10.28 -2.29
CA THR A 110 -5.06 -10.94 -3.11
C THR A 110 -5.49 -12.36 -3.39
N LEU A 111 -5.82 -12.65 -4.65
CA LEU A 111 -6.11 -13.99 -5.10
C LEU A 111 -4.88 -14.57 -5.79
N THR A 112 -4.34 -15.67 -5.25
CA THR A 112 -3.21 -16.38 -5.85
C THR A 112 -3.70 -17.69 -6.46
N THR A 113 -3.52 -17.89 -7.77
CA THR A 113 -4.03 -19.08 -8.48
C THR A 113 -2.92 -19.76 -9.29
N ALA A 114 -3.06 -21.07 -9.51
CA ALA A 114 -2.12 -21.83 -10.33
C ALA A 114 -2.20 -21.48 -11.83
N THR A 115 -3.39 -21.11 -12.29
CA THR A 115 -3.68 -20.70 -13.66
C THR A 115 -4.40 -19.35 -13.69
N PRO A 116 -4.29 -18.57 -14.79
CA PRO A 116 -5.12 -17.40 -14.98
C PRO A 116 -6.60 -17.81 -15.02
N LEU A 117 -7.40 -17.23 -14.13
CA LEU A 117 -8.84 -17.48 -14.07
C LEU A 117 -9.61 -16.53 -15.01
N SER A 118 -10.71 -17.01 -15.57
CA SER A 118 -11.70 -16.17 -16.25
C SER A 118 -12.46 -15.29 -15.25
N LYS A 119 -12.99 -14.15 -15.72
CA LYS A 119 -13.74 -13.20 -14.88
C LYS A 119 -14.94 -13.86 -14.16
N GLU A 120 -15.63 -14.78 -14.83
CA GLU A 120 -16.76 -15.53 -14.26
C GLU A 120 -16.35 -16.38 -13.06
N ASN A 121 -15.18 -17.04 -13.13
CA ASN A 121 -14.65 -17.85 -12.03
C ASN A 121 -14.17 -16.97 -10.87
N LEU A 122 -13.63 -15.78 -11.16
CA LEU A 122 -13.26 -14.81 -10.13
C LEU A 122 -14.48 -14.33 -9.36
N ASP A 123 -15.54 -13.93 -10.07
CA ASP A 123 -16.81 -13.50 -9.46
C ASP A 123 -17.45 -14.61 -8.62
N GLN A 124 -17.40 -15.86 -9.10
CA GLN A 124 -17.93 -17.00 -8.36
C GLN A 124 -17.12 -17.28 -7.08
N ILE A 125 -15.79 -17.16 -7.13
CA ILE A 125 -14.93 -17.32 -5.95
C ILE A 125 -15.19 -16.19 -4.95
N LEU A 126 -15.25 -14.95 -5.41
CA LEU A 126 -15.57 -13.79 -4.58
C LEU A 126 -16.93 -13.95 -3.87
N ARG A 127 -17.97 -14.39 -4.60
CA ARG A 127 -19.30 -14.67 -4.02
C ARG A 127 -19.31 -15.85 -3.06
N SER A 128 -18.47 -16.85 -3.29
CA SER A 128 -18.39 -18.04 -2.44
C SER A 128 -17.62 -17.81 -1.14
N THR A 129 -16.87 -16.72 -1.02
CA THR A 129 -16.03 -16.48 0.15
C THR A 129 -16.74 -15.60 1.16
N THR A 130 -16.96 -16.11 2.37
CA THR A 130 -17.52 -15.36 3.52
C THR A 130 -16.60 -14.27 4.07
N LEU A 131 -15.36 -14.17 3.59
CA LEU A 131 -14.38 -13.17 4.01
C LEU A 131 -14.55 -11.80 3.35
N VAL A 132 -15.36 -11.75 2.28
CA VAL A 132 -15.52 -10.59 1.42
C VAL A 132 -16.99 -10.15 1.56
N ASN A 133 -17.22 -9.05 2.29
CA ASN A 133 -18.57 -8.50 2.45
C ASN A 133 -19.07 -7.97 1.11
N ALA A 134 -20.15 -8.54 0.55
CA ALA A 134 -20.65 -8.17 -0.78
C ALA A 134 -20.86 -6.66 -1.04
N ASP A 135 -20.98 -5.84 0.01
CA ASP A 135 -21.17 -4.39 -0.04
C ASP A 135 -19.89 -3.53 0.09
N SER A 136 -18.71 -4.13 0.28
CA SER A 136 -17.45 -3.36 0.37
C SER A 136 -16.79 -3.26 -1.01
N ASN A 137 -16.20 -2.11 -1.35
CA ASN A 137 -15.38 -2.00 -2.56
C ASN A 137 -14.12 -2.87 -2.36
N PHE A 138 -13.69 -3.63 -3.37
CA PHE A 138 -12.52 -4.50 -3.26
C PHE A 138 -11.52 -4.22 -4.36
N ASP A 139 -10.26 -4.03 -3.98
CA ASP A 139 -9.16 -4.02 -4.95
C ASP A 139 -8.62 -5.45 -5.07
N LEU A 140 -9.02 -6.11 -6.16
CA LEU A 140 -8.66 -7.49 -6.45
C LEU A 140 -7.30 -7.54 -7.17
N LYS A 141 -6.28 -8.01 -6.46
CA LYS A 141 -4.97 -8.29 -7.03
C LYS A 141 -4.82 -9.78 -7.33
N VAL A 142 -4.85 -10.15 -8.61
CA VAL A 142 -4.64 -11.53 -9.06
C VAL A 142 -3.16 -11.80 -9.28
N ASN A 143 -2.60 -12.76 -8.56
CA ASN A 143 -1.24 -13.26 -8.76
C ASN A 143 -1.29 -14.70 -9.29
N VAL A 144 -0.71 -14.95 -10.45
CA VAL A 144 -0.60 -16.32 -10.98
C VAL A 144 0.71 -16.93 -10.50
N LYS A 145 0.64 -18.01 -9.72
CA LYS A 145 1.79 -18.79 -9.26
C LYS A 145 1.60 -20.26 -9.60
N PRO A 146 2.33 -20.83 -10.57
CA PRO A 146 2.18 -22.25 -10.94
C PRO A 146 2.57 -23.22 -9.81
N GLU A 147 3.29 -22.74 -8.78
CA GLU A 147 3.79 -23.54 -7.65
C GLU A 147 2.70 -24.15 -6.74
N ILE A 148 1.46 -23.68 -6.84
CA ILE A 148 0.35 -24.20 -6.02
C ILE A 148 -0.25 -25.49 -6.59
N LEU A 149 0.18 -25.93 -7.78
CA LEU A 149 -0.23 -27.15 -8.52
C LEU A 149 -1.73 -27.21 -8.89
N GLY A 150 -2.60 -26.52 -8.16
CA GLY A 150 -4.03 -26.38 -8.40
C GLY A 150 -4.73 -25.69 -7.21
N GLY A 151 -5.91 -25.12 -7.45
CA GLY A 151 -6.69 -24.38 -6.45
C GLY A 151 -6.33 -22.90 -6.35
N TYR A 152 -6.81 -22.25 -5.29
CA TYR A 152 -6.61 -20.83 -5.05
C TYR A 152 -6.26 -20.52 -3.59
N VAL A 153 -5.50 -19.45 -3.38
CA VAL A 153 -5.21 -18.86 -2.07
C VAL A 153 -5.76 -17.45 -2.09
N LEU A 154 -6.81 -17.21 -1.32
CA LEU A 154 -7.39 -15.88 -1.13
C LEU A 154 -6.82 -15.28 0.16
N ARG A 155 -6.23 -14.09 0.08
CA ARG A 155 -5.86 -13.29 1.24
C ARG A 155 -6.66 -12.01 1.24
N VAL A 156 -7.35 -11.74 2.34
CA VAL A 156 -8.16 -10.54 2.56
C VAL A 156 -7.65 -9.87 3.83
N GLY A 157 -6.90 -8.77 3.68
CA GLY A 157 -6.20 -8.15 4.82
C GLY A 157 -5.26 -9.14 5.53
N ASP A 158 -5.53 -9.39 6.82
CA ASP A 158 -4.80 -10.35 7.67
C ASP A 158 -5.38 -11.78 7.63
N GLN A 159 -6.54 -11.99 7.01
CA GLN A 159 -7.17 -13.31 6.91
C GLN A 159 -6.77 -13.98 5.60
N GLN A 160 -6.45 -15.28 5.65
CA GLN A 160 -6.07 -16.07 4.48
C GLN A 160 -6.89 -17.35 4.45
N VAL A 161 -7.53 -17.61 3.31
CA VAL A 161 -8.14 -18.90 2.97
C VAL A 161 -7.28 -19.55 1.90
N ASP A 162 -6.68 -20.68 2.28
CA ASP A 162 -5.89 -21.51 1.38
C ASP A 162 -6.71 -22.74 0.99
N ALA A 163 -7.21 -22.77 -0.24
CA ALA A 163 -7.89 -23.91 -0.85
C ALA A 163 -6.99 -24.59 -1.90
N SER A 164 -5.66 -24.50 -1.75
CA SER A 164 -4.73 -25.10 -2.70
C SER A 164 -4.57 -26.60 -2.52
N VAL A 165 -4.38 -27.29 -3.65
CA VAL A 165 -4.18 -28.74 -3.72
C VAL A 165 -2.87 -29.14 -3.04
N LYS A 166 -1.86 -28.27 -3.09
CA LYS A 166 -0.58 -28.44 -2.37
C LYS A 166 -0.77 -28.58 -0.85
N THR A 167 -1.64 -27.78 -0.26
CA THR A 167 -1.89 -27.82 1.19
C THR A 167 -2.63 -29.10 1.59
N LYS A 168 -3.62 -29.55 0.79
CA LYS A 168 -4.30 -30.85 1.01
C LYS A 168 -3.34 -32.04 0.91
N LEU A 169 -2.47 -32.07 -0.11
CA LEU A 169 -1.46 -33.13 -0.25
C LEU A 169 -0.45 -33.13 0.90
N ASN A 170 -0.03 -31.95 1.38
CA ASN A 170 0.86 -31.85 2.53
C ASN A 170 0.22 -32.31 3.84
N GLN A 171 -1.09 -32.08 4.04
CA GLN A 171 -1.82 -32.63 5.18
C GLN A 171 -1.86 -34.15 5.14
N VAL A 172 -2.23 -34.74 4.01
CA VAL A 172 -2.23 -36.20 3.84
C VAL A 172 -0.83 -36.77 4.07
N LYS A 173 0.22 -36.14 3.52
CA LYS A 173 1.61 -36.58 3.75
C LYS A 173 2.00 -36.53 5.23
N LYS A 174 1.55 -35.53 5.99
CA LYS A 174 1.79 -35.45 7.44
C LYS A 174 1.05 -36.55 8.20
N ASP A 175 -0.20 -36.81 7.86
CA ASP A 175 -0.99 -37.88 8.51
C ASP A 175 -0.38 -39.27 8.25
N PHE A 176 0.23 -39.47 7.08
CA PHE A 176 0.97 -40.70 6.75
C PHE A 176 2.36 -40.80 7.39
N GLN A 177 2.94 -39.71 7.90
CA GLN A 177 4.24 -39.73 8.61
C GLN A 177 4.10 -39.86 10.13
N LEU A 178 2.89 -39.68 10.66
CA LEU A 178 2.56 -39.81 12.09
C LEU A 178 2.02 -41.20 12.47
N ASN A 179 1.92 -42.11 11.50
CA ASN A 179 1.67 -43.55 11.69
C ASN A 179 2.88 -44.35 11.19
#